data_AF-X1R7R4-F1
#
_entry.id   AF-X1R7R4-F1
#
_cell.length_a   1.000
_cell.length_b   1.000
_cell.length_c   1.000
_cell.angle_alpha   90.00
_cell.angle_beta   90.00
_cell.angle_gamma   90.00
#
_symmetry.space_group_name_H-M   'P 1'
#
loop_
_entity.id
_entity.type
_entity.pdbx_description
1 polymer ?
#
loop_
_entity_poly.entity_id
_entity_poly.type
_entity_poly.pdbx_seq_one_letter_code
_entity_poly.pdbx_strand_id
1 'polypeptide(L)'
;MSANWTRINLFHYTSDRQINAEWKESVPNEMREFLRFTVPIDEVVRIITGEILQMKLYEAGGDEIVRESRGLITSLAPKEVLAKEIVEFDYPYDIAWTDQQARFYRDELKVNLPDTMPTIDLTPGSALIFYMLSTSTIPSTAHENTLFSYHVQLFNGSYAKYISMKTRAADTR
;
A
#
# COMPACT_ATOMS: atom_id res chain seq x y z
N MET A 1 -6.54 -18.65 -7.60
CA MET A 1 -5.36 -18.14 -6.84
C MET A 1 -4.21 -19.11 -7.08
N SER A 2 -3.01 -18.60 -7.33
CA SER A 2 -1.80 -19.44 -7.43
C SER A 2 -1.51 -20.06 -6.06
N ALA A 3 -1.20 -21.37 -6.01
CA ALA A 3 -1.04 -22.13 -4.76
C ALA A 3 0.00 -21.55 -3.78
N ASN A 4 0.84 -20.62 -4.25
CA ASN A 4 1.94 -20.03 -3.48
C ASN A 4 1.67 -18.62 -2.96
N TRP A 5 0.45 -18.07 -3.13
CA TRP A 5 0.15 -16.70 -2.70
C TRP A 5 -1.14 -16.64 -1.90
N THR A 6 -1.10 -15.91 -0.79
CA THR A 6 -2.27 -15.61 0.05
C THR A 6 -2.54 -14.12 -0.01
N ARG A 7 -3.78 -13.71 -0.31
CA ARG A 7 -4.13 -12.30 -0.20
C ARG A 7 -4.19 -11.91 1.28
N ILE A 8 -3.53 -10.82 1.63
CA ILE A 8 -3.54 -10.19 2.95
C ILE A 8 -3.88 -8.71 2.81
N ASN A 9 -4.19 -8.06 3.93
CA ASN A 9 -4.41 -6.63 3.98
C ASN A 9 -3.28 -5.99 4.79
N LEU A 10 -2.67 -4.95 4.24
CA LEU A 10 -1.76 -4.06 4.96
C LEU A 10 -2.59 -3.07 5.75
N PHE A 11 -2.49 -3.11 7.07
CA PHE A 11 -3.13 -2.16 7.97
C PHE A 11 -2.06 -1.32 8.66
N HIS A 12 -2.36 -0.07 9.01
CA HIS A 12 -1.44 0.70 9.84
C HIS A 12 -1.44 0.23 11.31
N TYR A 13 -2.55 -0.33 11.79
CA TYR A 13 -2.65 -1.03 13.09
C TYR A 13 -2.59 -2.55 12.87
N THR A 14 -1.42 -3.11 12.57
CA THR A 14 -1.25 -4.57 12.61
C THR A 14 -0.89 -5.01 14.02
N SER A 15 -1.89 -5.37 14.82
CA SER A 15 -1.65 -6.02 16.13
C SER A 15 -0.97 -7.39 16.00
N ASP A 16 -1.01 -8.04 14.81
CA ASP A 16 -0.67 -9.46 14.73
C ASP A 16 0.26 -9.91 13.58
N ARG A 17 0.74 -9.03 12.68
CA ARG A 17 1.73 -9.44 11.64
C ARG A 17 2.74 -8.33 11.24
N GLN A 18 4.00 -8.77 11.11
CA GLN A 18 5.27 -8.04 11.13
C GLN A 18 5.58 -7.06 9.99
N ILE A 19 4.63 -6.63 9.16
CA ILE A 19 4.94 -5.58 8.18
C ILE A 19 4.93 -4.24 8.91
N ASN A 20 6.13 -3.73 9.20
CA ASN A 20 6.31 -2.47 9.91
C ASN A 20 5.69 -1.34 9.11
N ALA A 21 4.67 -0.73 9.69
CA ALA A 21 4.04 0.49 9.20
C ALA A 21 4.67 1.71 9.89
N GLU A 22 5.26 2.61 9.11
CA GLU A 22 5.79 3.88 9.58
C GLU A 22 4.83 5.00 9.15
N TRP A 23 4.29 5.72 10.14
CA TRP A 23 3.43 6.87 9.93
C TRP A 23 4.23 8.16 9.93
N LYS A 24 3.88 9.09 9.04
CA LYS A 24 4.55 10.40 8.92
C LYS A 24 3.53 11.51 8.74
N GLU A 25 3.90 12.69 9.23
CA GLU A 25 3.12 13.90 9.01
C GLU A 25 3.18 14.31 7.54
N SER A 26 2.02 14.66 6.97
CA SER A 26 1.97 15.29 5.65
C SER A 26 2.04 16.81 5.78
N VAL A 27 2.56 17.46 4.76
CA VAL A 27 2.60 18.92 4.69
C VAL A 27 1.50 19.39 3.73
N PRO A 28 0.67 20.39 4.09
CA PRO A 28 -0.32 20.95 3.19
C PRO A 28 0.28 21.42 1.88
N ASN A 29 -0.41 21.16 0.77
CA ASN A 29 -0.05 21.54 -0.60
C ASN A 29 1.28 20.94 -1.11
N GLU A 30 1.85 19.96 -0.41
CA GLU A 30 3.03 19.22 -0.86
C GLU A 30 2.72 17.72 -0.96
N MET A 31 3.16 17.08 -2.04
CA MET A 31 3.10 15.62 -2.13
C MET A 31 4.10 15.01 -1.15
N ARG A 32 3.60 14.50 -0.02
CA ARG A 32 4.44 13.98 1.07
C ARG A 32 4.06 12.57 1.46
N GLU A 33 5.07 11.78 1.80
CA GLU A 33 4.89 10.45 2.39
C GLU A 33 4.14 10.60 3.71
N PHE A 34 3.05 9.86 3.86
CA PHE A 34 2.33 9.76 5.13
C PHE A 34 2.36 8.34 5.72
N LEU A 35 2.59 7.32 4.88
CA LEU A 35 2.61 5.93 5.32
C LEU A 35 3.59 5.10 4.50
N ARG A 36 4.40 4.29 5.19
CA ARG A 36 5.37 3.37 4.59
C ARG A 36 5.24 1.99 5.20
N PHE A 37 5.25 0.97 4.34
CA PHE A 37 5.34 -0.43 4.73
C PHE A 37 6.66 -1.01 4.25
N THR A 38 7.47 -1.51 5.18
CA THR A 38 8.76 -2.15 4.84
C THR A 38 8.61 -3.67 4.89
N VAL A 39 9.02 -4.34 3.82
CA VAL A 39 8.92 -5.80 3.70
C VAL A 39 9.95 -6.48 4.63
N PRO A 40 9.51 -7.39 5.52
CA PRO A 40 10.39 -8.12 6.44
C PRO A 40 11.46 -8.99 5.76
N ILE A 41 12.46 -9.42 6.53
CA ILE A 41 13.69 -10.06 6.03
C ILE A 41 13.47 -11.38 5.25
N ASP A 42 12.38 -12.11 5.52
CA ASP A 42 12.10 -13.40 4.89
C ASP A 42 10.73 -13.45 4.17
N GLU A 43 10.11 -12.31 3.94
CA GLU A 43 8.81 -12.21 3.27
C GLU A 43 8.94 -11.67 1.84
N VAL A 44 7.96 -12.02 1.01
CA VAL A 44 7.79 -11.43 -0.32
C VAL A 44 6.35 -11.00 -0.47
N VAL A 45 6.17 -9.72 -0.73
CA VAL A 45 4.86 -9.11 -0.96
C VAL A 45 4.73 -8.82 -2.44
N ARG A 46 3.55 -9.08 -2.98
CA ARG A 46 3.22 -8.81 -4.37
C ARG A 46 2.02 -7.89 -4.44
N ILE A 47 2.12 -6.91 -5.31
CA ILE A 47 1.01 -6.07 -5.73
C ILE A 47 0.63 -6.49 -7.13
N ILE A 48 -0.65 -6.67 -7.39
CA ILE A 48 -1.19 -6.91 -8.73
C ILE A 48 -2.18 -5.81 -9.09
N THR A 49 -2.41 -5.62 -10.38
CA THR A 49 -3.48 -4.72 -10.82
C THR A 49 -4.84 -5.17 -10.28
N GLY A 50 -5.66 -4.22 -9.85
CA GLY A 50 -6.98 -4.46 -9.26
C GLY A 50 -6.96 -4.84 -7.76
N GLU A 51 -5.85 -4.63 -7.06
CA GLU A 51 -5.85 -4.63 -5.60
C GLU A 51 -6.65 -3.43 -5.05
N ILE A 52 -7.19 -3.57 -3.84
CA ILE A 52 -8.13 -2.60 -3.26
C ILE A 52 -7.42 -1.71 -2.25
N LEU A 53 -7.57 -0.40 -2.40
CA LEU A 53 -7.12 0.61 -1.45
C LEU A 53 -8.33 1.23 -0.76
N GLN A 54 -8.35 1.14 0.57
CA GLN A 54 -9.42 1.65 1.42
C GLN A 54 -8.79 2.58 2.45
N MET A 55 -9.37 3.75 2.64
CA MET A 55 -8.87 4.68 3.66
C MET A 55 -9.90 5.69 4.12
N LYS A 56 -9.72 6.11 5.37
CA LYS A 56 -10.28 7.30 5.99
C LYS A 56 -9.20 7.94 6.86
N LEU A 57 -8.79 9.15 6.51
CA LEU A 57 -7.70 9.88 7.13
C LEU A 57 -8.24 11.14 7.80
N TYR A 58 -7.72 11.48 8.97
CA TYR A 58 -8.22 12.61 9.76
C TYR A 58 -7.08 13.50 10.22
N GLU A 59 -7.38 14.78 10.32
CA GLU A 59 -6.53 15.79 10.94
C GLU A 59 -6.46 15.58 12.46
N ALA A 60 -5.51 16.24 13.12
CA ALA A 60 -5.39 16.16 14.59
C ALA A 60 -6.65 16.62 15.33
N GLY A 61 -7.43 17.53 14.73
CA GLY A 61 -8.70 18.03 15.26
C GLY A 61 -9.88 17.05 15.13
N GLY A 62 -9.69 15.92 14.43
CA GLY A 62 -10.72 14.91 14.21
C GLY A 62 -11.57 15.12 12.96
N ASP A 63 -11.33 16.17 12.18
CA ASP A 63 -11.94 16.38 10.88
C ASP A 63 -11.32 15.45 9.83
N GLU A 64 -12.14 14.89 8.93
CA GLU A 64 -11.63 14.11 7.79
C GLU A 64 -10.84 15.04 6.85
N ILE A 65 -9.72 14.55 6.31
CA ILE A 65 -8.95 15.36 5.35
C ILE A 65 -9.80 15.76 4.15
N VAL A 66 -9.46 16.88 3.50
CA VAL A 66 -10.29 17.43 2.43
C VAL A 66 -10.57 16.44 1.29
N ARG A 67 -11.76 16.59 0.69
CA ARG A 67 -12.28 15.75 -0.39
C ARG A 67 -11.37 15.69 -1.61
N GLU A 68 -10.72 16.80 -1.96
CA GLU A 68 -9.88 16.96 -3.14
C GLU A 68 -8.49 16.34 -2.98
N SER A 69 -8.23 15.67 -1.85
CA SER A 69 -6.97 14.97 -1.61
C SER A 69 -6.74 13.90 -2.67
N ARG A 70 -5.47 13.76 -3.09
CA ARG A 70 -5.03 12.72 -4.02
C ARG A 70 -3.69 12.19 -3.58
N GLY A 71 -3.40 10.95 -3.91
CA GLY A 71 -2.16 10.32 -3.48
C GLY A 71 -1.41 9.62 -4.59
N LEU A 72 -0.24 9.14 -4.21
CA LEU A 72 0.68 8.42 -5.09
C LEU A 72 1.24 7.23 -4.33
N ILE A 73 1.18 6.06 -4.95
CA ILE A 73 1.84 4.86 -4.48
C ILE A 73 3.20 4.78 -5.17
N THR A 74 4.24 4.51 -4.39
CA THR A 74 5.60 4.29 -4.89
C THR A 74 6.21 3.04 -4.27
N SER A 75 7.25 2.50 -4.91
CA SER A 75 8.09 1.45 -4.32
C SER A 75 9.52 1.91 -4.18
N LEU A 76 10.17 1.52 -3.09
CA LEU A 76 11.60 1.70 -2.89
C LEU A 76 12.25 0.31 -2.84
N ALA A 77 13.16 0.03 -3.76
CA ALA A 77 13.90 -1.23 -3.74
C ALA A 77 15.01 -1.20 -2.68
N PRO A 78 15.53 -2.37 -2.25
CA PRO A 78 16.56 -2.41 -1.23
C PRO A 78 17.82 -1.69 -1.74
N LYS A 79 18.39 -0.82 -0.89
CA LYS A 79 19.59 0.00 -1.19
C LYS A 79 19.39 1.12 -2.20
N GLU A 80 18.19 1.33 -2.71
CA GLU A 80 17.87 2.52 -3.50
C GLU A 80 17.61 3.72 -2.59
N VAL A 81 17.89 4.91 -3.11
CA VAL A 81 17.61 6.19 -2.42
C VAL A 81 16.33 6.83 -2.94
N LEU A 82 16.00 6.61 -4.22
CA LEU A 82 14.85 7.22 -4.87
C LEU A 82 13.72 6.19 -5.03
N ALA A 83 12.54 6.55 -4.55
CA ALA A 83 11.34 5.74 -4.74
C ALA A 83 10.87 5.85 -6.20
N LYS A 84 10.44 4.73 -6.75
CA LYS A 84 9.85 4.62 -8.08
C LYS A 84 8.35 4.79 -7.99
N GLU A 85 7.82 5.75 -8.75
CA GLU A 85 6.38 5.95 -8.88
C GLU A 85 5.71 4.72 -9.49
N ILE A 86 4.56 4.35 -8.92
CA ILE A 86 3.75 3.24 -9.40
C ILE A 86 2.46 3.75 -10.00
N VAL A 87 1.63 4.44 -9.20
CA VAL A 87 0.27 4.80 -9.60
C VAL A 87 -0.31 5.88 -8.68
N GLU A 88 -1.00 6.85 -9.29
CA GLU A 88 -1.78 7.87 -8.58
C GLU A 88 -3.15 7.32 -8.17
N PHE A 89 -3.74 7.87 -7.11
CA PHE A 89 -5.08 7.51 -6.67
C PHE A 89 -5.85 8.73 -6.15
N ASP A 90 -7.17 8.69 -6.29
CA ASP A 90 -8.07 9.67 -5.70
C ASP A 90 -8.47 9.24 -4.28
N TYR A 91 -8.59 10.21 -3.36
CA TYR A 91 -9.01 9.93 -1.99
C TYR A 91 -10.51 9.61 -1.94
N PRO A 92 -10.94 8.45 -1.36
CA PRO A 92 -12.34 8.04 -1.34
C PRO A 92 -13.15 8.75 -0.23
N TYR A 93 -13.21 10.08 -0.28
CA TYR A 93 -13.94 10.90 0.69
C TYR A 93 -15.43 10.57 0.75
N ASP A 94 -16.08 10.39 -0.41
CA ASP A 94 -17.53 10.22 -0.50
C ASP A 94 -18.01 8.80 -0.14
N ILE A 95 -17.09 7.85 0.09
CA ILE A 95 -17.43 6.46 0.40
C ILE A 95 -17.14 6.22 1.88
N ALA A 96 -18.20 5.99 2.67
CA ALA A 96 -18.07 5.67 4.09
C ALA A 96 -17.25 4.39 4.29
N TRP A 97 -16.52 4.27 5.41
CA TRP A 97 -15.66 3.11 5.67
C TRP A 97 -16.40 1.76 5.58
N THR A 98 -17.61 1.70 6.16
CA THR A 98 -18.45 0.50 6.11
C THR A 98 -18.80 0.08 4.68
N ASP A 99 -18.98 1.07 3.80
CA ASP A 99 -19.32 0.86 2.41
C ASP A 99 -18.09 0.52 1.58
N GLN A 100 -16.91 1.03 1.94
CA GLN A 100 -15.66 0.62 1.32
C GLN A 100 -15.39 -0.89 1.48
N GLN A 101 -15.94 -1.53 2.52
CA GLN A 101 -15.88 -2.98 2.72
C GLN A 101 -16.91 -3.76 1.87
N ALA A 102 -17.91 -3.08 1.31
CA ALA A 102 -18.92 -3.71 0.47
C ALA A 102 -18.37 -4.05 -0.92
N ARG A 103 -18.94 -5.09 -1.56
CA ARG A 103 -18.52 -5.50 -2.90
C ARG A 103 -18.86 -4.49 -3.98
N PHE A 104 -19.85 -3.62 -3.75
CA PHE A 104 -20.35 -2.66 -4.72
C PHE A 104 -19.29 -1.63 -5.09
N TYR A 105 -18.58 -1.06 -4.11
CA TYR A 105 -17.55 -0.04 -4.32
C TYR A 105 -16.18 -0.58 -4.75
N ARG A 106 -16.11 -1.85 -5.16
CA ARG A 106 -14.84 -2.47 -5.51
C ARG A 106 -14.19 -1.82 -6.71
N ASP A 107 -14.96 -1.30 -7.66
CA ASP A 107 -14.39 -0.73 -8.89
C ASP A 107 -13.78 0.64 -8.63
N GLU A 108 -14.38 1.44 -7.75
CA GLU A 108 -13.93 2.76 -7.32
C GLU A 108 -12.68 2.69 -6.44
N LEU A 109 -12.52 1.61 -5.67
CA LEU A 109 -11.40 1.42 -4.74
C LEU A 109 -10.24 0.60 -5.34
N LYS A 110 -10.35 0.19 -6.61
CA LYS A 110 -9.31 -0.57 -7.29
C LYS A 110 -8.13 0.33 -7.66
N VAL A 111 -6.95 -0.17 -7.33
CA VAL A 111 -5.68 0.36 -7.82
C VAL A 111 -5.29 -0.40 -9.08
N ASN A 112 -5.36 0.28 -10.21
CA ASN A 112 -4.96 -0.28 -11.50
C ASN A 112 -3.50 0.08 -11.79
N LEU A 113 -2.62 -0.91 -11.72
CA LEU A 113 -1.21 -0.72 -12.06
C LEU A 113 -1.05 -0.44 -13.56
N PRO A 114 0.01 0.27 -14.00
CA PRO A 114 0.30 0.47 -15.42
C PRO A 114 0.40 -0.86 -16.19
N ASP A 115 -0.06 -0.89 -17.44
CA ASP A 115 -0.04 -2.11 -18.27
C ASP A 115 1.37 -2.68 -18.49
N THR A 116 2.39 -1.84 -18.41
CA THR A 116 3.80 -2.24 -18.48
C THR A 116 4.31 -2.92 -17.21
N MET A 117 3.55 -2.83 -16.11
CA MET A 117 3.88 -3.36 -14.79
C MET A 117 2.64 -3.87 -14.04
N PRO A 118 1.92 -4.87 -14.58
CA PRO A 118 0.67 -5.36 -13.99
C PRO A 118 0.88 -6.15 -12.69
N THR A 119 2.14 -6.40 -12.32
CA THR A 119 2.54 -7.10 -11.09
C THR A 119 3.89 -6.56 -10.62
N ILE A 120 4.00 -6.30 -9.32
CA ILE A 120 5.22 -5.83 -8.66
C ILE A 120 5.50 -6.75 -7.48
N ASP A 121 6.67 -7.38 -7.48
CA ASP A 121 7.15 -8.19 -6.36
C ASP A 121 8.13 -7.36 -5.53
N LEU A 122 7.79 -7.13 -4.26
CA LEU A 122 8.60 -6.46 -3.26
C LEU A 122 9.32 -7.50 -2.41
N THR A 123 10.64 -7.42 -2.39
CA THR A 123 11.55 -8.33 -1.70
C THR A 123 11.91 -7.81 -0.31
N PRO A 124 12.57 -8.61 0.55
CA PRO A 124 13.07 -8.14 1.84
C PRO A 124 13.80 -6.80 1.77
N GLY A 125 13.42 -5.87 2.66
CA GLY A 125 13.99 -4.52 2.72
C GLY A 125 13.46 -3.54 1.66
N SER A 126 12.61 -3.98 0.74
CA SER A 126 11.83 -3.06 -0.10
C SER A 126 10.77 -2.36 0.74
N ALA A 127 10.35 -1.17 0.30
CA ALA A 127 9.22 -0.46 0.90
C ALA A 127 8.14 -0.15 -0.13
N LEU A 128 6.88 -0.24 0.32
CA LEU A 128 5.71 0.32 -0.35
C LEU A 128 5.35 1.61 0.38
N ILE A 129 5.31 2.73 -0.34
CA ILE A 129 5.18 4.05 0.26
C ILE A 129 3.99 4.77 -0.35
N PHE A 130 3.15 5.32 0.52
CA PHE A 130 1.97 6.09 0.18
C PHE A 130 2.24 7.57 0.46
N TYR A 131 2.04 8.37 -0.58
CA TYR A 131 2.13 9.81 -0.54
C TYR A 131 0.73 10.41 -0.64
N MET A 132 0.55 11.59 -0.06
CA MET A 132 -0.66 12.38 -0.15
C MET A 132 -0.31 13.81 -0.53
N LEU A 133 -1.11 14.38 -1.43
CA LEU A 133 -1.25 15.81 -1.67
C LEU A 133 -2.62 16.23 -1.17
N SER A 134 -2.66 17.09 -0.16
CA SER A 134 -3.87 17.58 0.47
C SER A 134 -3.66 19.01 0.96
N THR A 135 -4.73 19.80 1.09
CA THR A 135 -4.67 21.07 1.84
C THR A 135 -4.79 20.86 3.35
N SER A 136 -5.27 19.68 3.78
CA SER A 136 -5.27 19.23 5.18
C SER A 136 -3.91 18.71 5.60
N THR A 137 -3.65 18.72 6.91
CA THR A 137 -2.48 18.06 7.50
C THR A 137 -2.86 16.69 8.04
N ILE A 138 -2.25 15.63 7.50
CA ILE A 138 -2.21 14.33 8.16
C ILE A 138 -1.21 14.44 9.32
N PRO A 139 -1.62 14.25 10.58
CA PRO A 139 -0.74 14.46 11.74
C PRO A 139 0.38 13.41 11.82
N SER A 140 1.47 13.74 12.53
CA SER A 140 2.58 12.82 12.82
C SER A 140 2.20 11.57 13.63
N THR A 141 1.05 11.57 14.28
CA THR A 141 0.43 10.38 14.89
C THR A 141 -0.98 10.25 14.33
N ALA A 142 -1.32 9.09 13.77
CA ALA A 142 -2.64 8.85 13.22
C ALA A 142 -3.74 9.14 14.26
N HIS A 143 -4.74 9.93 13.86
CA HIS A 143 -5.94 10.15 14.68
C HIS A 143 -6.64 8.80 14.94
N GLU A 144 -7.32 8.64 16.08
CA GLU A 144 -7.95 7.36 16.47
C GLU A 144 -8.97 6.82 15.45
N ASN A 145 -9.65 7.73 14.74
CA ASN A 145 -10.60 7.38 13.68
C ASN A 145 -9.95 7.02 12.34
N THR A 146 -8.62 7.14 12.23
CA THR A 146 -7.90 6.83 11.00
C THR A 146 -8.00 5.34 10.69
N LEU A 147 -8.41 5.02 9.46
CA LEU A 147 -8.55 3.66 8.96
C LEU A 147 -7.82 3.58 7.63
N PHE A 148 -6.96 2.57 7.49
CA PHE A 148 -6.23 2.33 6.26
C PHE A 148 -6.11 0.83 6.01
N SER A 149 -6.38 0.40 4.78
CA SER A 149 -6.21 -0.97 4.32
C SER A 149 -5.79 -0.98 2.86
N TYR A 150 -4.71 -1.69 2.54
CA TYR A 150 -4.35 -1.98 1.15
C TYR A 150 -4.18 -3.49 0.94
N HIS A 151 -4.90 -4.04 -0.04
CA HIS A 151 -4.79 -5.46 -0.34
C HIS A 151 -3.49 -5.76 -1.09
N VAL A 152 -2.79 -6.82 -0.66
CA VAL A 152 -1.59 -7.33 -1.33
C VAL A 152 -1.58 -8.86 -1.28
N GLN A 153 -0.64 -9.48 -1.98
CA GLN A 153 -0.42 -10.92 -1.92
C GLN A 153 0.87 -11.22 -1.16
N LEU A 154 0.80 -12.05 -0.13
CA LEU A 154 1.95 -12.58 0.58
C LEU A 154 2.34 -13.93 -0.02
N PHE A 155 3.63 -14.13 -0.27
CA PHE A 155 4.15 -15.42 -0.70
C PHE A 155 4.10 -16.46 0.42
N ASN A 156 3.58 -17.65 0.12
CA ASN A 156 3.47 -18.78 1.03
C ASN A 156 4.82 -19.54 1.08
N GLY A 157 5.82 -18.92 1.70
CA GLY A 157 7.15 -19.49 1.90
C GLY A 157 8.20 -18.42 2.23
N SER A 158 9.44 -18.84 2.36
CA SER A 158 10.58 -17.95 2.60
C SER A 158 11.00 -17.21 1.32
N TYR A 159 11.74 -16.12 1.49
CA TYR A 159 12.37 -15.40 0.38
C TYR A 159 13.31 -16.30 -0.42
N ALA A 160 14.07 -17.17 0.25
CA ALA A 160 14.95 -18.14 -0.41
C ALA A 160 14.19 -19.09 -1.34
N LYS A 161 13.03 -19.58 -0.90
CA LYS A 161 12.16 -20.42 -1.73
C LYS A 161 11.62 -19.65 -2.93
N TYR A 162 11.18 -18.40 -2.74
CA TYR A 162 10.74 -17.54 -3.82
C TYR A 162 11.83 -17.36 -4.90
N ILE A 163 13.07 -17.05 -4.51
CA ILE A 163 14.19 -16.92 -5.44
C ILE A 163 14.44 -18.22 -6.20
N SER A 164 14.49 -19.36 -5.49
CA SER A 164 14.69 -20.67 -6.14
C SER A 164 13.64 -20.98 -7.20
N MET A 165 12.38 -20.58 -6.97
CA MET A 165 11.29 -20.74 -7.92
C MET A 165 11.43 -19.80 -9.12
N LYS A 166 11.82 -18.55 -8.89
CA LYS A 166 12.02 -17.57 -9.96
C LYS A 166 13.17 -17.97 -10.90
N THR A 167 14.28 -18.46 -10.33
CA THR A 167 15.42 -18.94 -11.12
C THR A 167 15.03 -20.14 -11.98
N ARG A 168 14.40 -21.16 -11.38
CA ARG A 168 13.94 -22.35 -12.14
C ARG A 168 12.99 -21.99 -13.28
N ALA A 169 12.08 -21.03 -13.06
CA ALA A 169 11.14 -20.59 -14.09
C ALA A 169 11.83 -19.86 -15.25
N ALA A 170 12.93 -19.14 -14.98
CA ALA A 170 13.74 -18.49 -15.99
C ALA A 170 14.54 -19.50 -16.83
N ASP A 171 15.03 -20.59 -16.23
CA ASP A 171 15.81 -21.63 -16.93
C ASP A 171 14.95 -22.51 -17.87
N THR A 172 13.62 -22.51 -17.68
CA THR A 172 12.66 -23.22 -18.56
C THR A 172 12.13 -22.38 -19.73
N ARG A 173 12.63 -21.16 -19.94
CA ARG A 173 12.29 -20.30 -21.08
C ARG A 173 13.47 -20.18 -22.04
#